data_AF-A0A9P5QEG8-F1
#
_entry.id   AF-A0A9P5QEG8-F1
#
_cell.length_a   1.000
_cell.length_b   1.000
_cell.length_c   1.000
_cell.angle_alpha   90.00
_cell.angle_beta   90.00
_cell.angle_gamma   90.00
#
_symmetry.space_group_name_H-M   'P 1'
#
loop_
_entity.id
_entity.type
_entity.pdbx_description
1 polymer ?
#
loop_
_entity_poly.entity_id
_entity_poly.type
_entity_poly.pdbx_seq_one_letter_code
_entity_poly.pdbx_strand_id
1 'polypeptide(L)'
;ELVLMIVNYLSMYEFKRFMVANKSLYQMLTPLLWKHVTLDFRPKKDLLLRNRQYIQTLSIERCHDYIFSILALPQQPMEPDDRIHSITPLTADIMKPPIAAMNNLQKLVISGYYRPMFPDFITALSHIPRLVRLHLPVRLLSSDISKRSDNDFIDLLSQGLPQLRELSTKGTFIETTAVVLLLLAGLKIPELEVLKCDSAFYHLDNIDEFILSLPDVKMKLESDGVVGLGSKIKTMMLPRSIYKANILLRFLKDYCPNVERFYLPDIEFESTSQKKDIFTGAWCPYLQHIIYDANTRHDLDTICSFLSGCSQRIGLKTFLVDCRSDISDIDKMISTLLSCHSETLEDITIKYHMELDGEAINGILTTCRSLKRLRVVPSYHSNSIRFKTLVPGE
;
A
#
# COMPACT_ATOMS: atom_id res chain seq x y z
N GLU A 1 -4.30 -22.75 22.24
CA GLU A 1 -3.47 -22.48 21.04
C GLU A 1 -3.56 -23.58 20.01
N LEU A 2 -3.25 -24.84 20.34
CA LEU A 2 -3.39 -25.99 19.41
C LEU A 2 -4.78 -26.07 18.75
N VAL A 3 -5.85 -25.89 19.53
CA VAL A 3 -7.22 -25.90 19.00
C VAL A 3 -7.48 -24.72 18.05
N LEU A 4 -6.88 -23.55 18.27
CA LEU A 4 -6.99 -22.42 17.34
C LEU A 4 -6.26 -22.67 16.03
N MET A 5 -5.09 -23.31 16.10
CA MET A 5 -4.40 -23.74 14.89
C MET A 5 -5.30 -24.69 14.09
N ILE A 6 -5.84 -25.73 14.72
CA ILE A 6 -6.75 -26.69 14.07
C ILE A 6 -7.95 -25.97 13.45
N VAL A 7 -8.60 -25.08 14.22
CA VAL A 7 -9.80 -24.38 13.74
C VAL A 7 -9.50 -23.43 12.59
N ASN A 8 -8.35 -22.75 12.58
CA ASN A 8 -7.95 -21.89 11.46
C ASN A 8 -7.71 -22.66 10.15
N TYR A 9 -7.54 -23.99 10.20
CA TYR A 9 -7.45 -24.86 9.04
C TYR A 9 -8.79 -25.49 8.63
N LEU A 10 -9.86 -25.31 9.42
CA LEU A 10 -11.18 -25.82 9.07
C LEU A 10 -11.84 -24.90 8.05
N SER A 11 -12.48 -25.49 7.03
CA SER A 11 -13.44 -24.76 6.21
C SER A 11 -14.61 -24.23 7.07
N MET A 12 -15.32 -23.20 6.62
CA MET A 12 -16.49 -22.67 7.34
C MET A 12 -17.57 -23.74 7.62
N TYR A 13 -17.67 -24.75 6.76
CA TYR A 13 -18.58 -25.89 6.95
C TYR A 13 -18.11 -26.80 8.10
N GLU A 14 -16.84 -27.19 8.11
CA GLU A 14 -16.25 -28.03 9.16
C GLU A 14 -16.20 -27.29 10.49
N PHE A 15 -15.88 -26.00 10.46
CA PHE A 15 -15.93 -25.11 11.61
C PHE A 15 -17.34 -25.10 12.21
N LYS A 16 -18.39 -24.98 11.40
CA LYS A 16 -19.78 -25.03 11.88
C LYS A 16 -20.12 -26.37 12.53
N ARG A 17 -19.69 -27.51 11.96
CA ARG A 17 -19.91 -28.83 12.56
C ARG A 17 -19.15 -28.98 13.89
N PHE A 18 -17.91 -28.51 13.93
CA PHE A 18 -17.09 -28.47 15.14
C PHE A 18 -17.74 -27.63 16.25
N MET A 19 -18.29 -26.44 15.91
CA MET A 19 -19.01 -25.58 16.85
C MET A 19 -20.26 -26.25 17.44
N VAL A 20 -21.03 -26.96 16.61
CA VAL A 20 -22.24 -27.67 17.05
C VAL A 20 -21.87 -28.84 17.97
N ALA A 21 -20.81 -29.58 17.64
CA ALA A 21 -20.35 -30.71 18.42
C ALA A 21 -19.70 -30.31 19.76
N ASN A 22 -19.10 -29.12 19.84
CA ASN A 22 -18.28 -28.69 21.00
C ASN A 22 -18.68 -27.29 21.49
N LYS A 23 -19.91 -27.13 21.97
CA LYS A 23 -20.48 -25.82 22.37
C LYS A 23 -19.67 -25.08 23.44
N SER A 24 -19.16 -25.79 24.45
CA SER A 24 -18.32 -25.22 25.52
C SER A 24 -16.98 -24.72 25.00
N LEU A 25 -16.34 -25.52 24.15
CA LEU A 25 -15.08 -25.18 23.49
C LEU A 25 -15.27 -23.98 22.55
N TYR A 26 -16.39 -23.92 21.82
CA TYR A 26 -16.74 -22.77 21.00
C TYR A 26 -16.86 -21.49 21.83
N GLN A 27 -17.60 -21.51 22.94
CA GLN A 27 -17.74 -20.32 23.81
C GLN A 27 -16.38 -19.83 24.33
N MET A 28 -15.51 -20.75 24.76
CA MET A 28 -14.16 -20.41 25.22
C MET A 28 -13.28 -19.81 24.09
N LEU A 29 -13.40 -20.33 22.87
CA LEU A 29 -12.58 -19.90 21.74
C LEU A 29 -13.17 -18.72 20.96
N THR A 30 -14.43 -18.36 21.20
CA THR A 30 -15.15 -17.33 20.44
C THR A 30 -14.34 -16.02 20.29
N PRO A 31 -13.72 -15.46 21.35
CA PRO A 31 -12.94 -14.23 21.20
C PRO A 31 -11.76 -14.34 20.22
N LEU A 32 -11.18 -15.54 20.11
CA LEU A 32 -9.99 -15.81 19.31
C LEU A 32 -10.36 -16.16 17.87
N LEU A 33 -11.47 -16.90 17.69
CA LEU A 33 -12.03 -17.26 16.38
C LEU A 33 -12.55 -16.05 15.62
N TRP A 34 -13.15 -15.10 16.33
CA TRP A 34 -13.71 -13.89 15.75
C TRP A 34 -12.71 -12.73 15.68
N LYS A 35 -11.46 -12.93 16.10
CA LYS A 35 -10.42 -11.90 16.06
C LYS A 35 -10.09 -11.45 14.63
N HIS A 36 -10.00 -12.41 13.71
CA HIS A 36 -9.71 -12.19 12.30
C HIS A 36 -10.79 -12.85 11.46
N VAL A 37 -11.60 -12.03 10.80
CA VAL A 37 -12.76 -12.49 10.03
C VAL A 37 -12.57 -12.14 8.57
N THR A 38 -12.69 -13.13 7.68
CA THR A 38 -12.77 -12.94 6.24
C THR A 38 -14.16 -13.34 5.76
N LEU A 39 -14.79 -12.47 4.97
CA LEU A 39 -16.15 -12.63 4.46
C LEU A 39 -16.12 -12.72 2.94
N ASP A 40 -16.17 -13.93 2.39
CA ASP A 40 -16.13 -14.15 0.93
C ASP A 40 -17.51 -14.17 0.27
N PHE A 41 -18.56 -14.52 1.03
CA PHE A 41 -19.94 -14.60 0.54
C PHE A 41 -20.95 -14.26 1.66
N ARG A 42 -22.15 -13.81 1.26
CA ARG A 42 -23.30 -13.37 2.10
C ARG A 42 -23.18 -13.79 3.57
N PRO A 43 -22.61 -12.94 4.45
CA PRO A 43 -22.46 -13.29 5.85
C PRO A 43 -23.83 -13.39 6.52
N LYS A 44 -23.95 -14.32 7.47
CA LYS A 44 -25.06 -14.26 8.44
C LYS A 44 -24.83 -13.05 9.35
N LYS A 45 -25.48 -11.92 9.03
CA LYS A 45 -25.39 -10.64 9.76
C LYS A 45 -25.45 -10.83 11.29
N ASP A 46 -26.33 -11.72 11.75
CA ASP A 46 -26.53 -12.00 13.18
C ASP A 46 -25.28 -12.54 13.87
N LEU A 47 -24.48 -13.35 13.17
CA LEU A 47 -23.25 -13.89 13.73
C LEU A 47 -22.18 -12.79 13.87
N LEU A 48 -22.09 -11.88 12.89
CA LEU A 48 -21.20 -10.71 12.99
C LEU A 48 -21.65 -9.79 14.13
N LEU A 49 -22.95 -9.52 14.24
CA LEU A 49 -23.54 -8.71 15.31
C LEU A 49 -23.22 -9.25 16.70
N ARG A 50 -23.43 -10.55 16.91
CA ARG A 50 -23.20 -11.20 18.21
C ARG A 50 -21.74 -11.22 18.64
N ASN A 51 -20.81 -11.16 17.68
CA ASN A 51 -19.37 -11.32 17.93
C ASN A 51 -18.54 -10.06 17.62
N ARG A 52 -19.18 -8.93 17.27
CA ARG A 52 -18.50 -7.69 16.83
C ARG A 52 -17.48 -7.17 17.83
N GLN A 53 -17.70 -7.38 19.13
CA GLN A 53 -16.76 -6.98 20.18
C GLN A 53 -15.43 -7.74 20.11
N TYR A 54 -15.33 -8.85 19.40
CA TYR A 54 -14.09 -9.61 19.27
C TYR A 54 -13.31 -9.30 17.98
N ILE A 55 -13.96 -8.66 17.00
CA ILE A 55 -13.38 -8.44 15.67
C ILE A 55 -12.33 -7.34 15.73
N GLN A 56 -11.09 -7.71 15.40
CA GLN A 56 -9.95 -6.78 15.25
C GLN A 56 -9.56 -6.58 13.80
N THR A 57 -9.70 -7.63 12.98
CA THR A 57 -9.49 -7.58 11.54
C THR A 57 -10.72 -8.08 10.82
N LEU A 58 -11.22 -7.29 9.88
CA LEU A 58 -12.31 -7.65 9.00
C LEU A 58 -11.86 -7.52 7.55
N SER A 59 -11.88 -8.62 6.81
CA SER A 59 -11.72 -8.66 5.36
C SER A 59 -13.07 -8.95 4.73
N ILE A 60 -13.47 -8.12 3.78
CA ILE A 60 -14.71 -8.27 3.01
C ILE A 60 -14.31 -8.47 1.56
N GLU A 61 -14.61 -9.65 1.03
CA GLU A 61 -14.37 -10.00 -0.36
C GLU A 61 -15.70 -10.18 -1.07
N ARG A 62 -15.85 -9.60 -2.26
CA ARG A 62 -16.98 -9.86 -3.19
C ARG A 62 -18.39 -9.58 -2.63
N CYS A 63 -18.52 -8.97 -1.45
CA CYS A 63 -19.80 -8.68 -0.80
C CYS A 63 -20.30 -7.28 -1.16
N HIS A 64 -20.93 -7.15 -2.33
CA HIS A 64 -21.38 -5.87 -2.87
C HIS A 64 -22.51 -5.22 -2.05
N ASP A 65 -23.53 -5.95 -1.60
CA ASP A 65 -24.74 -5.28 -1.07
C ASP A 65 -24.74 -5.04 0.45
N TYR A 66 -23.65 -5.39 1.14
CA TYR A 66 -23.68 -5.59 2.60
C TYR A 66 -22.68 -4.76 3.40
N ILE A 67 -21.75 -4.05 2.77
CA ILE A 67 -20.71 -3.28 3.49
C ILE A 67 -21.35 -2.25 4.43
N PHE A 68 -22.35 -1.51 3.96
CA PHE A 68 -23.11 -0.60 4.83
C PHE A 68 -23.89 -1.32 5.91
N SER A 69 -24.58 -2.41 5.56
CA SER A 69 -25.28 -3.19 6.57
C SER A 69 -24.34 -3.73 7.65
N ILE A 70 -23.06 -3.98 7.35
CA ILE A 70 -22.06 -4.51 8.28
C ILE A 70 -21.40 -3.38 9.10
N LEU A 71 -21.14 -2.23 8.47
CA LEU A 71 -20.48 -1.10 9.14
C LEU A 71 -21.47 -0.21 9.89
N ALA A 72 -22.72 -0.10 9.44
CA ALA A 72 -23.80 0.68 10.03
C ALA A 72 -24.80 -0.19 10.82
N LEU A 73 -24.34 -1.30 11.39
CA LEU A 73 -25.19 -2.26 12.10
C LEU A 73 -25.95 -1.56 13.24
N PRO A 74 -27.30 -1.65 13.34
CA PRO A 74 -28.04 -1.05 14.44
C PRO A 74 -27.69 -1.68 15.80
N GLN A 75 -27.70 -0.87 16.85
CA GLN A 75 -27.80 -1.36 18.23
C GLN A 75 -29.21 -1.95 18.45
N GLN A 76 -29.43 -3.22 18.13
CA GLN A 76 -30.48 -3.98 18.79
C GLN A 76 -29.86 -5.16 19.53
N PRO A 77 -30.18 -5.34 20.83
CA PRO A 77 -29.96 -6.61 21.49
C PRO A 77 -30.89 -7.62 20.82
N MET A 78 -30.34 -8.55 20.03
CA MET A 78 -31.14 -9.70 19.59
C MET A 78 -31.35 -10.61 20.80
N GLU A 79 -32.59 -10.67 21.28
CA GLU A 79 -33.02 -11.78 22.10
C GLU A 79 -32.84 -13.10 21.32
N PRO A 80 -32.64 -14.25 21.99
CA PRO A 80 -32.12 -15.44 21.33
C PRO A 80 -33.05 -16.16 20.34
N ASP A 81 -34.32 -15.77 20.19
CA ASP A 81 -35.35 -16.68 19.66
C ASP A 81 -36.08 -16.31 18.34
N ASP A 82 -35.81 -15.17 17.70
CA ASP A 82 -36.56 -14.86 16.47
C ASP A 82 -35.97 -15.48 15.20
N ARG A 83 -36.70 -16.46 14.68
CA ARG A 83 -36.48 -17.10 13.39
C ARG A 83 -36.72 -16.09 12.26
N ILE A 84 -35.64 -15.69 11.58
CA ILE A 84 -35.67 -14.77 10.44
C ILE A 84 -36.35 -15.44 9.23
N HIS A 85 -37.60 -15.04 8.98
CA HIS A 85 -38.28 -15.18 7.69
C HIS A 85 -38.58 -13.77 7.16
N SER A 86 -37.82 -13.34 6.15
CA SER A 86 -38.18 -12.41 5.06
C SER A 86 -37.02 -11.47 4.74
N ILE A 87 -36.51 -11.55 3.51
CA ILE A 87 -35.62 -10.55 2.91
C ILE A 87 -36.52 -9.54 2.21
N THR A 88 -36.82 -8.42 2.86
CA THR A 88 -37.42 -7.25 2.19
C THR A 88 -36.29 -6.40 1.60
N PRO A 89 -36.41 -5.89 0.37
CA PRO A 89 -35.42 -4.97 -0.18
C PRO A 89 -35.41 -3.68 0.64
N LEU A 90 -34.24 -3.26 1.12
CA LEU A 90 -34.06 -1.99 1.81
C LEU A 90 -34.28 -0.83 0.82
N THR A 91 -35.47 -0.24 0.83
CA THR A 91 -35.76 1.07 0.21
C THR A 91 -35.21 2.20 1.09
N ALA A 92 -34.78 3.27 0.42
CA ALA A 92 -33.88 4.31 0.90
C ALA A 92 -34.38 5.27 2.02
N ASP A 93 -35.43 4.92 2.78
CA ASP A 93 -36.14 5.88 3.64
C ASP A 93 -36.19 5.54 5.14
N ILE A 94 -35.25 4.75 5.68
CA ILE A 94 -35.15 4.57 7.14
C ILE A 94 -34.00 5.40 7.70
N MET A 95 -34.42 6.50 8.35
CA MET A 95 -33.69 7.40 9.22
C MET A 95 -32.55 6.73 10.01
N LYS A 96 -31.39 7.39 9.99
CA LYS A 96 -30.18 7.20 10.80
C LYS A 96 -30.34 6.24 12.00
N PRO A 97 -29.98 4.96 11.88
CA PRO A 97 -29.88 4.09 13.04
C PRO A 97 -28.63 4.43 13.85
N PRO A 98 -28.64 4.24 15.19
CA PRO A 98 -27.42 4.33 15.99
C PRO A 98 -26.48 3.21 15.54
N ILE A 99 -25.43 3.59 14.83
CA ILE A 99 -24.40 2.68 14.30
C ILE A 99 -23.70 2.04 15.51
N ALA A 100 -23.93 0.74 15.72
CA ALA A 100 -23.22 -0.06 16.69
C ALA A 100 -21.77 -0.23 16.21
N ALA A 101 -20.90 0.65 16.70
CA ALA A 101 -19.49 0.69 16.38
C ALA A 101 -18.81 -0.68 16.58
N MET A 102 -18.06 -1.13 15.57
CA MET A 102 -17.05 -2.17 15.75
C MET A 102 -15.87 -1.59 16.54
N ASN A 103 -16.08 -1.33 17.84
CA ASN A 103 -15.16 -0.58 18.70
C ASN A 103 -13.75 -1.16 18.78
N ASN A 104 -13.57 -2.44 18.44
CA ASN A 104 -12.27 -3.13 18.46
C ASN A 104 -11.65 -3.33 17.08
N LEU A 105 -12.32 -2.91 16.01
CA LEU A 105 -11.80 -3.08 14.66
C LEU A 105 -10.58 -2.16 14.44
N GLN A 106 -9.45 -2.78 14.15
CA GLN A 106 -8.17 -2.12 13.89
C GLN A 106 -7.77 -2.17 12.43
N LYS A 107 -8.20 -3.21 11.71
CA LYS A 107 -7.91 -3.40 10.29
C LYS A 107 -9.17 -3.72 9.51
N LEU A 108 -9.48 -2.88 8.53
CA LEU A 108 -10.56 -3.11 7.57
C LEU A 108 -9.96 -3.30 6.18
N VAL A 109 -10.29 -4.42 5.56
CA VAL A 109 -9.93 -4.72 4.17
C VAL A 109 -11.20 -4.89 3.38
N ILE A 110 -11.34 -4.09 2.33
CA ILE A 110 -12.45 -4.21 1.38
C ILE A 110 -11.83 -4.54 0.03
N SER A 111 -12.30 -5.63 -0.56
CA SER A 111 -11.86 -6.08 -1.87
C SER A 111 -13.07 -6.40 -2.77
N GLY A 112 -12.90 -6.16 -4.07
CA GLY A 112 -13.95 -6.37 -5.08
C GLY A 112 -14.49 -5.08 -5.70
N TYR A 113 -15.48 -5.25 -6.57
CA TYR A 113 -15.99 -4.21 -7.47
C TYR A 113 -17.09 -3.30 -6.87
N TYR A 114 -17.15 -3.13 -5.55
CA TYR A 114 -18.23 -2.37 -4.93
C TYR A 114 -18.08 -0.85 -5.13
N ARG A 115 -19.19 -0.17 -5.41
CA ARG A 115 -19.36 1.30 -5.38
C ARG A 115 -20.39 1.67 -4.30
N PRO A 116 -19.97 1.90 -3.04
CA PRO A 116 -20.81 2.52 -2.03
C PRO A 116 -21.18 3.94 -2.41
N MET A 117 -22.28 4.45 -1.85
CA MET A 117 -22.45 5.89 -1.70
C MET A 117 -21.39 6.41 -0.72
N PHE A 118 -20.33 6.98 -1.28
CA PHE A 118 -19.09 7.27 -0.57
C PHE A 118 -19.20 8.09 0.75
N PRO A 119 -20.08 9.11 0.90
CA PRO A 119 -20.16 9.91 2.13
C PRO A 119 -20.66 9.08 3.32
N ASP A 120 -21.64 8.23 3.06
CA ASP A 120 -22.18 7.32 4.07
C ASP A 120 -21.10 6.32 4.50
N PHE A 121 -20.20 5.96 3.58
CA PHE A 121 -19.14 4.99 3.86
C PHE A 121 -18.10 5.59 4.80
N ILE A 122 -17.65 6.81 4.52
CA ILE A 122 -16.72 7.51 5.42
C ILE A 122 -17.39 7.84 6.76
N THR A 123 -18.67 8.22 6.74
CA THR A 123 -19.44 8.42 7.98
C THR A 123 -19.51 7.11 8.79
N ALA A 124 -19.73 5.96 8.15
CA ALA A 124 -19.69 4.68 8.85
C ALA A 124 -18.28 4.35 9.40
N LEU A 125 -17.21 4.71 8.66
CA LEU A 125 -15.83 4.52 9.13
C LEU A 125 -15.48 5.42 10.33
N SER A 126 -16.02 6.64 10.41
CA SER A 126 -15.75 7.55 11.53
C SER A 126 -16.30 7.04 12.87
N HIS A 127 -17.25 6.11 12.82
CA HIS A 127 -17.73 5.37 13.99
C HIS A 127 -16.83 4.20 14.41
N ILE A 128 -15.64 4.03 13.81
CA ILE A 128 -14.69 2.98 14.12
C ILE A 128 -13.44 3.61 14.75
N PRO A 129 -13.49 3.99 16.04
CA PRO A 129 -12.48 4.88 16.65
C PRO A 129 -11.09 4.27 16.77
N ARG A 130 -10.97 2.94 16.64
CA ARG A 130 -9.70 2.19 16.73
C ARG A 130 -9.15 1.77 15.36
N LEU A 131 -9.71 2.26 14.26
CA LEU A 131 -9.27 1.87 12.93
C LEU A 131 -7.87 2.41 12.65
N VAL A 132 -6.89 1.51 12.56
CA VAL A 132 -5.47 1.84 12.31
C VAL A 132 -5.08 1.56 10.86
N ARG A 133 -5.71 0.57 10.21
CA ARG A 133 -5.38 0.14 8.86
C ARG A 133 -6.62 0.04 7.99
N LEU A 134 -6.59 0.71 6.85
CA LEU A 134 -7.66 0.72 5.87
C LEU A 134 -7.12 0.29 4.50
N HIS A 135 -7.72 -0.76 3.95
CA HIS A 135 -7.48 -1.20 2.58
C HIS A 135 -8.76 -1.06 1.76
N LEU A 136 -8.71 -0.21 0.74
CA LEU A 136 -9.83 0.10 -0.14
C LEU A 136 -9.57 -0.46 -1.55
N PRO A 137 -10.60 -0.92 -2.27
CA PRO A 137 -10.47 -1.18 -3.68
C PRO A 137 -10.37 0.14 -4.45
N VAL A 138 -9.55 0.16 -5.49
CA VAL A 138 -9.27 1.36 -6.30
C VAL A 138 -10.50 2.08 -6.86
N ARG A 139 -11.56 1.32 -7.18
CA ARG A 139 -12.81 1.85 -7.75
C ARG A 139 -13.58 2.76 -6.79
N LEU A 140 -13.25 2.69 -5.50
CA LEU A 140 -13.78 3.65 -4.53
C LEU A 140 -13.19 5.05 -4.72
N LEU A 141 -12.04 5.15 -5.37
CA LEU A 141 -11.28 6.38 -5.54
C LEU A 141 -11.39 6.97 -6.96
N SER A 142 -12.14 6.34 -7.88
CA SER A 142 -12.28 6.76 -9.29
C SER A 142 -13.38 7.82 -9.52
N SER A 143 -13.23 8.60 -10.60
CA SER A 143 -14.06 9.57 -11.37
C SER A 143 -15.37 10.17 -10.85
N ASP A 144 -16.04 9.58 -9.86
CA ASP A 144 -17.19 10.17 -9.18
C ASP A 144 -16.73 11.07 -8.00
N ILE A 145 -15.49 10.88 -7.48
CA ILE A 145 -14.89 11.79 -6.50
C ILE A 145 -14.49 13.13 -7.15
N SER A 146 -13.98 13.14 -8.38
CA SER A 146 -13.59 14.37 -9.09
C SER A 146 -14.75 15.32 -9.41
N LYS A 147 -16.00 14.85 -9.28
CA LYS A 147 -17.21 15.68 -9.39
C LYS A 147 -17.62 16.33 -8.07
N ARG A 148 -17.08 15.85 -6.96
CA ARG A 148 -17.23 16.44 -5.63
C ARG A 148 -16.01 17.31 -5.39
N SER A 149 -16.11 18.32 -4.52
CA SER A 149 -14.92 19.10 -4.23
C SER A 149 -13.87 18.14 -3.65
N ASP A 150 -12.73 17.98 -4.31
CA ASP A 150 -11.71 16.98 -3.97
C ASP A 150 -11.22 17.12 -2.51
N ASN A 151 -11.44 18.31 -1.92
CA ASN A 151 -11.18 18.61 -0.51
C ASN A 151 -12.12 17.88 0.46
N ASP A 152 -13.41 17.74 0.13
CA ASP A 152 -14.38 17.10 1.03
C ASP A 152 -13.99 15.65 1.34
N PHE A 153 -13.43 14.93 0.37
CA PHE A 153 -13.03 13.53 0.57
C PHE A 153 -11.91 13.39 1.60
N ILE A 154 -10.83 14.17 1.45
CA ILE A 154 -9.67 14.06 2.32
C ILE A 154 -9.97 14.67 3.69
N ASP A 155 -10.78 15.72 3.74
CA ASP A 155 -11.21 16.33 4.98
C ASP A 155 -12.11 15.37 5.78
N LEU A 156 -13.01 14.64 5.11
CA LEU A 156 -13.81 13.59 5.74
C LEU A 156 -12.95 12.42 6.25
N LEU A 157 -11.93 11.99 5.51
CA LEU A 157 -11.00 10.95 5.97
C LEU A 157 -10.17 11.39 7.17
N SER A 158 -9.60 12.60 7.11
CA SER A 158 -8.72 13.11 8.17
C SER A 158 -9.49 13.41 9.46
N GLN A 159 -10.71 13.93 9.37
CA GLN A 159 -11.58 14.15 10.53
C GLN A 159 -12.17 12.84 11.06
N GLY A 160 -12.57 11.93 10.17
CA GLY A 160 -13.23 10.69 10.55
C GLY A 160 -12.29 9.63 11.12
N LEU A 161 -11.02 9.59 10.69
CA LEU A 161 -10.07 8.53 11.01
C LEU A 161 -8.72 9.06 11.55
N PRO A 162 -8.71 9.78 12.68
CA PRO A 162 -7.50 10.43 13.20
C PRO A 162 -6.41 9.45 13.64
N GLN A 163 -6.73 8.17 13.87
CA GLN A 163 -5.77 7.14 14.28
C GLN A 163 -5.24 6.29 13.11
N LEU A 164 -5.61 6.62 11.87
CA LEU A 164 -5.22 5.83 10.71
C LEU A 164 -3.72 5.92 10.45
N ARG A 165 -3.03 4.77 10.49
CA ARG A 165 -1.59 4.64 10.24
C ARG A 165 -1.25 4.00 8.91
N GLU A 166 -2.17 3.22 8.34
CA GLU A 166 -1.99 2.59 7.02
C GLU A 166 -3.21 2.83 6.15
N LEU A 167 -2.99 3.51 5.03
CA LEU A 167 -3.96 3.64 3.95
C LEU A 167 -3.41 2.93 2.72
N SER A 168 -4.15 1.96 2.22
CA SER A 168 -3.75 1.18 1.07
C SER A 168 -4.88 1.02 0.08
N THR A 169 -4.53 1.07 -1.20
CA THR A 169 -5.41 0.72 -2.29
C THR A 169 -4.78 -0.38 -3.13
N LYS A 170 -5.63 -1.26 -3.65
CA LYS A 170 -5.23 -2.24 -4.67
C LYS A 170 -6.23 -2.27 -5.82
N GLY A 171 -5.70 -2.32 -7.02
CA GLY A 171 -6.48 -2.26 -8.23
C GLY A 171 -5.79 -2.88 -9.42
N THR A 172 -6.57 -3.28 -10.43
CA THR A 172 -6.01 -3.52 -11.77
C THR A 172 -5.69 -2.21 -12.46
N PHE A 173 -6.47 -1.16 -12.19
CA PHE A 173 -6.42 0.14 -12.85
C PHE A 173 -6.62 1.25 -11.82
N ILE A 174 -5.73 2.24 -11.78
CA ILE A 174 -5.89 3.42 -10.93
C ILE A 174 -5.81 4.70 -11.75
N GLU A 175 -6.77 5.60 -11.55
CA GLU A 175 -6.80 6.91 -12.20
C GLU A 175 -5.83 7.89 -11.54
N THR A 176 -5.33 8.86 -12.30
CA THR A 176 -4.45 9.92 -11.80
C THR A 176 -5.02 10.66 -10.60
N THR A 177 -6.32 11.00 -10.65
CA THR A 177 -7.02 11.65 -9.53
C THR A 177 -6.95 10.81 -8.25
N ALA A 178 -7.15 9.49 -8.34
CA ALA A 178 -7.10 8.61 -7.17
C ALA A 178 -5.71 8.58 -6.51
N VAL A 179 -4.64 8.60 -7.31
CA VAL A 179 -3.26 8.67 -6.81
C VAL A 179 -3.02 9.99 -6.08
N VAL A 180 -3.44 11.10 -6.68
CA VAL A 180 -3.26 12.43 -6.09
C VAL A 180 -4.06 12.58 -4.80
N LEU A 181 -5.30 12.10 -4.76
CA LEU A 181 -6.10 12.08 -3.53
C LEU A 181 -5.41 11.27 -2.42
N LEU A 182 -4.81 10.13 -2.74
CA LEU A 182 -4.05 9.34 -1.77
C LEU A 182 -2.81 10.08 -1.25
N LEU A 183 -2.10 10.80 -2.12
CA LEU A 183 -0.96 11.63 -1.72
C LEU A 183 -1.40 12.77 -0.80
N LEU A 184 -2.53 13.42 -1.09
CA LEU A 184 -3.12 14.44 -0.23
C LEU A 184 -3.57 13.88 1.12
N ALA A 185 -4.14 12.66 1.15
CA ALA A 185 -4.42 11.96 2.40
C ALA A 185 -3.13 11.75 3.22
N GLY A 186 -2.03 11.42 2.54
CA GLY A 186 -0.67 11.38 3.09
C GLY A 186 -0.27 12.64 3.86
N LEU A 187 -0.72 13.81 3.42
CA LEU A 187 -0.39 15.10 4.03
C LEU A 187 -1.38 15.55 5.09
N LYS A 188 -2.66 15.19 4.95
CA LYS A 188 -3.74 15.66 5.84
C LYS A 188 -4.03 14.72 7.01
N ILE A 189 -3.70 13.42 6.92
CA ILE A 189 -3.94 12.45 8.00
C ILE A 189 -2.72 12.42 8.96
N PRO A 190 -2.84 12.93 10.20
CA PRO A 190 -1.65 13.21 11.03
C PRO A 190 -0.85 11.98 11.48
N GLU A 191 -1.51 10.83 11.64
CA GLU A 191 -0.89 9.59 12.11
C GLU A 191 -0.51 8.62 10.97
N LEU A 192 -0.65 9.03 9.71
CA LEU A 192 -0.44 8.15 8.57
C LEU A 192 1.05 7.85 8.37
N GLU A 193 1.43 6.58 8.54
CA GLU A 193 2.82 6.10 8.42
C GLU A 193 3.06 5.30 7.13
N VAL A 194 2.01 4.70 6.58
CA VAL A 194 2.08 3.80 5.43
C VAL A 194 1.04 4.19 4.39
N LEU A 195 1.50 4.58 3.20
CA LEU A 195 0.66 4.84 2.04
C LEU A 195 1.00 3.84 0.93
N LYS A 196 0.03 3.02 0.52
CA LYS A 196 0.24 2.03 -0.55
C LYS A 196 -0.75 2.18 -1.67
N CYS A 197 -0.23 2.23 -2.88
CA CYS A 197 -0.99 2.36 -4.09
C CYS A 197 -0.56 1.26 -5.07
N ASP A 198 -1.13 0.06 -4.92
CA ASP A 198 -0.76 -1.11 -5.71
C ASP A 198 -1.68 -1.23 -6.94
N SER A 199 -1.16 -0.85 -8.11
CA SER A 199 -1.87 -1.01 -9.39
C SER A 199 -1.06 -1.88 -10.35
N ALA A 200 -1.76 -2.81 -11.01
CA ALA A 200 -1.16 -3.70 -12.00
C ALA A 200 -0.98 -3.05 -13.38
N PHE A 201 -1.83 -2.08 -13.76
CA PHE A 201 -1.79 -1.42 -15.07
C PHE A 201 -2.13 0.06 -14.92
N TYR A 202 -1.20 0.96 -15.24
CA TYR A 202 -1.55 2.31 -15.70
C TYR A 202 -0.40 3.08 -16.35
N HIS A 203 -0.77 3.98 -17.27
CA HIS A 203 0.01 5.11 -17.76
C HIS A 203 -0.58 6.36 -17.11
N LEU A 204 0.04 6.84 -16.01
CA LEU A 204 -0.38 8.10 -15.38
C LEU A 204 0.05 9.27 -16.26
N ASP A 205 -0.79 9.64 -17.22
CA ASP A 205 -0.58 10.86 -17.99
C ASP A 205 -1.04 12.08 -17.15
N ASN A 206 -0.29 13.18 -17.26
CA ASN A 206 -0.62 14.50 -16.71
C ASN A 206 -0.80 14.56 -15.17
N ILE A 207 -0.13 13.67 -14.41
CA ILE A 207 -0.13 13.77 -12.93
C ILE A 207 0.40 15.11 -12.44
N ASP A 208 1.40 15.64 -13.12
CA ASP A 208 2.02 16.92 -12.85
C ASP A 208 1.03 18.09 -13.03
N GLU A 209 0.26 18.10 -14.12
CA GLU A 209 -0.81 19.10 -14.35
C GLU A 209 -1.88 19.01 -13.26
N PHE A 210 -2.25 17.80 -12.85
CA PHE A 210 -3.26 17.59 -11.81
C PHE A 210 -2.76 18.08 -10.45
N ILE A 211 -1.52 17.78 -10.06
CA ILE A 211 -0.91 18.27 -8.83
C ILE A 211 -0.89 19.81 -8.81
N LEU A 212 -0.53 20.45 -9.94
CA LEU A 212 -0.54 21.91 -10.07
C LEU A 212 -1.94 22.52 -10.05
N SER A 213 -2.97 21.77 -10.44
CA SER A 213 -4.36 22.23 -10.41
C SER A 213 -4.96 22.27 -9.00
N LEU A 214 -4.34 21.59 -8.03
CA LEU A 214 -4.81 21.56 -6.65
C LEU A 214 -4.61 22.94 -5.98
N PRO A 215 -5.68 23.58 -5.48
CA PRO A 215 -5.60 24.94 -4.91
C PRO A 215 -4.56 25.06 -3.78
N ASP A 216 -4.51 24.06 -2.89
CA ASP A 216 -3.61 24.05 -1.74
C ASP A 216 -2.14 23.81 -2.13
N VAL A 217 -1.90 23.14 -3.27
CA VAL A 217 -0.54 22.85 -3.77
C VAL A 217 -0.03 24.02 -4.61
N LYS A 218 -0.88 24.58 -5.47
CA LYS A 218 -0.55 25.77 -6.26
C LYS A 218 -0.16 26.94 -5.36
N MET A 219 -0.96 27.22 -4.34
CA MET A 219 -0.71 28.34 -3.42
C MET A 219 0.54 28.12 -2.53
N LYS A 220 0.91 26.87 -2.22
CA LYS A 220 2.10 26.50 -1.44
C LYS A 220 3.37 26.35 -2.26
N LEU A 221 3.27 26.01 -3.54
CA LEU A 221 4.41 26.00 -4.47
C LEU A 221 4.77 27.42 -4.93
N GLU A 222 3.78 28.32 -5.00
CA GLU A 222 3.96 29.73 -5.41
C GLU A 222 4.42 30.65 -4.26
N SER A 223 4.30 30.23 -3.00
CA SER A 223 4.80 30.97 -1.83
C SER A 223 6.11 30.36 -1.33
N ASP A 224 7.23 30.94 -1.77
CA ASP A 224 8.58 30.57 -1.34
C ASP A 224 8.67 30.36 0.19
N GLY A 225 8.88 29.11 0.59
CA GLY A 225 9.44 28.73 1.88
C GLY A 225 8.51 28.74 3.09
N VAL A 226 7.60 27.75 3.21
CA VAL A 226 7.13 27.31 4.53
C VAL A 226 6.99 25.79 4.59
N VAL A 227 7.93 25.19 5.34
CA VAL A 227 7.81 24.07 6.28
C VAL A 227 6.93 22.91 5.79
N GLY A 228 7.61 21.81 5.42
CA GLY A 228 6.99 20.51 5.24
C GLY A 228 6.02 20.23 6.37
N LEU A 229 4.74 20.10 6.04
CA LEU A 229 3.79 19.37 6.86
C LEU A 229 4.52 18.07 7.18
N GLY A 230 4.93 17.89 8.43
CA GLY A 230 5.84 16.83 8.88
C GLY A 230 5.17 15.48 8.75
N SER A 231 5.02 15.02 7.50
CA SER A 231 4.39 13.79 7.13
C SER A 231 5.08 12.69 7.92
N LYS A 232 4.27 11.90 8.64
CA LYS A 232 4.75 10.72 9.35
C LYS A 232 4.93 9.52 8.42
N ILE A 233 4.72 9.71 7.11
CA ILE A 233 4.87 8.64 6.13
C ILE A 233 6.31 8.13 6.14
N LYS A 234 6.47 6.88 6.56
CA LYS A 234 7.71 6.12 6.56
C LYS A 234 7.76 5.13 5.40
N THR A 235 6.61 4.64 4.95
CA THR A 235 6.52 3.67 3.86
C THR A 235 5.59 4.19 2.77
N MET A 236 6.11 4.27 1.55
CA MET A 236 5.32 4.68 0.39
C MET A 236 5.48 3.67 -0.73
N MET A 237 4.34 3.29 -1.32
CA MET A 237 4.28 2.51 -2.55
C MET A 237 3.37 3.21 -3.53
N LEU A 238 3.91 3.51 -4.71
CA LEU A 238 3.21 4.15 -5.81
C LEU A 238 2.81 3.11 -6.88
N PRO A 239 1.88 3.45 -7.80
CA PRO A 239 1.53 2.60 -8.92
C PRO A 239 2.76 2.25 -9.75
N ARG A 240 2.80 1.04 -10.30
CA ARG A 240 4.01 0.48 -10.93
C ARG A 240 4.63 1.32 -12.05
N SER A 241 3.86 2.15 -12.76
CA SER A 241 4.35 2.97 -13.85
C SER A 241 3.73 4.36 -13.82
N ILE A 242 4.56 5.39 -13.96
CA ILE A 242 4.19 6.80 -13.93
C ILE A 242 4.90 7.52 -15.08
N TYR A 243 4.14 8.13 -15.98
CA TYR A 243 4.67 8.94 -17.06
C TYR A 243 4.75 10.41 -16.60
N LYS A 244 5.82 11.13 -16.93
CA LYS A 244 5.99 12.56 -16.61
C LYS A 244 5.78 12.87 -15.13
N ALA A 245 6.58 12.25 -14.26
CA ALA A 245 6.42 12.35 -12.80
C ALA A 245 7.32 13.41 -12.16
N ASN A 246 7.68 14.48 -12.87
CA ASN A 246 8.69 15.44 -12.39
C ASN A 246 8.20 16.18 -11.14
N ILE A 247 6.97 16.69 -11.21
CA ILE A 247 6.32 17.40 -10.10
C ILE A 247 5.98 16.42 -8.99
N LEU A 248 5.57 15.19 -9.32
CA LEU A 248 5.38 14.14 -8.31
C LEU A 248 6.65 13.90 -7.50
N LEU A 249 7.81 13.70 -8.15
CA LEU A 249 9.07 13.45 -7.44
C LEU A 249 9.54 14.62 -6.60
N ARG A 250 9.33 15.86 -7.09
CA ARG A 250 9.59 17.08 -6.32
C ARG A 250 8.65 17.18 -5.12
N PHE A 251 7.37 16.87 -5.31
CA PHE A 251 6.38 16.81 -4.23
C PHE A 251 6.79 15.78 -3.15
N LEU A 252 7.28 14.60 -3.54
CA LEU A 252 7.76 13.62 -2.58
C LEU A 252 9.00 14.10 -1.80
N LYS A 253 9.93 14.77 -2.49
CA LYS A 253 11.12 15.38 -1.87
C LYS A 253 10.73 16.41 -0.81
N ASP A 254 9.80 17.29 -1.14
CA ASP A 254 9.47 18.46 -0.31
C ASP A 254 8.49 18.12 0.82
N TYR A 255 7.56 17.18 0.59
CA TYR A 255 6.46 16.89 1.51
C TYR A 255 6.55 15.53 2.22
N CYS A 256 7.41 14.62 1.78
CA CYS A 256 7.59 13.30 2.38
C CYS A 256 9.06 13.02 2.79
N PRO A 257 9.73 13.92 3.55
CA PRO A 257 11.15 13.78 3.86
C PRO A 257 11.48 12.58 4.76
N ASN A 258 10.51 12.07 5.52
CA ASN A 258 10.67 10.99 6.51
C ASN A 258 10.52 9.57 5.93
N VAL A 259 10.39 9.43 4.61
CA VAL A 259 10.24 8.12 3.97
C VAL A 259 11.49 7.27 4.20
N GLU A 260 11.30 6.10 4.81
CA GLU A 260 12.33 5.09 5.06
C GLU A 260 12.27 3.94 4.04
N ARG A 261 11.07 3.65 3.52
CA ARG A 261 10.79 2.57 2.58
C ARG A 261 10.06 3.13 1.37
N PHE A 262 10.66 2.97 0.19
CA PHE A 262 10.08 3.44 -1.05
C PHE A 262 10.02 2.31 -2.07
N TYR A 263 8.80 2.04 -2.56
CA TYR A 263 8.63 1.28 -3.79
C TYR A 263 8.73 2.26 -4.94
N LEU A 264 9.90 2.32 -5.56
CA LEU A 264 10.17 3.19 -6.69
C LEU A 264 9.42 2.63 -7.90
N PRO A 265 8.41 3.35 -8.41
CA PRO A 265 7.73 2.94 -9.62
C PRO A 265 8.65 3.11 -10.83
N ASP A 266 8.23 2.54 -11.94
CA ASP A 266 8.75 2.89 -13.25
C ASP A 266 8.41 4.34 -13.57
N ILE A 267 9.43 5.17 -13.81
CA ILE A 267 9.27 6.59 -14.11
C ILE A 267 9.89 6.90 -15.46
N GLU A 268 9.05 7.37 -16.36
CA GLU A 268 9.47 7.90 -17.65
C GLU A 268 9.41 9.43 -17.64
N PHE A 269 10.52 10.06 -18.03
CA PHE A 269 10.71 11.51 -17.99
C PHE A 269 10.59 12.11 -19.39
N GLU A 270 10.04 13.31 -19.48
CA GLU A 270 9.92 14.07 -20.72
C GLU A 270 11.26 14.47 -21.35
N SER A 271 12.28 14.77 -20.53
CA SER A 271 13.59 15.23 -21.00
C SER A 271 14.73 14.86 -20.04
N THR A 272 15.96 14.79 -20.55
CA THR A 272 17.15 14.43 -19.76
C THR A 272 17.65 15.55 -18.84
N SER A 273 17.41 16.82 -19.17
CA SER A 273 17.81 17.96 -18.34
C SER A 273 17.02 18.04 -17.04
N GLN A 274 15.71 17.77 -17.09
CA GLN A 274 14.83 17.78 -15.90
C GLN A 274 15.17 16.67 -14.88
N LYS A 275 15.82 15.57 -15.31
CA LYS A 275 16.23 14.45 -14.45
C LYS A 275 17.24 14.88 -13.39
N LYS A 276 18.21 15.73 -13.76
CA LYS A 276 19.30 16.12 -12.88
C LYS A 276 18.81 17.01 -11.75
N ASP A 277 17.94 17.96 -12.03
CA ASP A 277 17.51 18.95 -11.02
C ASP A 277 16.73 18.31 -9.86
N ILE A 278 15.88 17.32 -10.12
CA ILE A 278 15.05 16.67 -9.09
C ILE A 278 15.90 15.93 -8.05
N PHE A 279 16.90 15.18 -8.53
CA PHE A 279 17.76 14.34 -7.70
C PHE A 279 19.03 15.05 -7.22
N THR A 280 19.23 16.32 -7.58
CA THR A 280 20.27 17.15 -6.95
C THR A 280 19.90 17.48 -5.49
N GLY A 281 20.85 17.28 -4.57
CA GLY A 281 20.65 17.49 -3.13
C GLY A 281 20.08 16.26 -2.39
N ALA A 282 19.79 16.42 -1.09
CA ALA A 282 19.30 15.33 -0.23
C ALA A 282 17.87 14.94 -0.63
N TRP A 283 17.70 13.85 -1.38
CA TRP A 283 16.40 13.28 -1.67
C TRP A 283 16.09 12.21 -0.61
N CYS A 284 14.96 12.36 0.11
CA CYS A 284 14.52 11.49 1.21
C CYS A 284 15.66 11.06 2.16
N PRO A 285 16.17 11.96 3.03
CA PRO A 285 17.39 11.73 3.82
C PRO A 285 17.32 10.52 4.78
N TYR A 286 16.12 10.00 5.06
CA TYR A 286 15.92 8.84 5.93
C TYR A 286 15.70 7.52 5.19
N LEU A 287 15.80 7.54 3.85
CA LEU A 287 15.53 6.37 3.01
C LEU A 287 16.54 5.26 3.29
N GLN A 288 16.02 4.08 3.63
CA GLN A 288 16.82 2.90 3.99
C GLN A 288 16.50 1.69 3.10
N HIS A 289 15.31 1.64 2.51
CA HIS A 289 14.87 0.50 1.73
C HIS A 289 14.24 0.95 0.42
N ILE A 290 14.77 0.44 -0.69
CA ILE A 290 14.19 0.62 -2.02
C ILE A 290 13.77 -0.73 -2.58
N ILE A 291 12.58 -0.74 -3.14
CA ILE A 291 12.14 -1.78 -4.07
C ILE A 291 11.91 -1.11 -5.42
N TYR A 292 12.65 -1.53 -6.42
CA TYR A 292 12.58 -1.02 -7.78
C TYR A 292 12.02 -2.11 -8.69
N ASP A 293 10.91 -1.81 -9.37
CA ASP A 293 10.23 -2.72 -10.28
C ASP A 293 10.55 -2.31 -11.71
N ALA A 294 11.52 -2.99 -12.31
CA ALA A 294 12.07 -2.66 -13.61
C ALA A 294 11.35 -3.42 -14.73
N ASN A 295 10.18 -2.90 -15.12
CA ASN A 295 9.29 -3.55 -16.10
C ASN A 295 9.36 -2.96 -17.51
N THR A 296 9.82 -1.72 -17.71
CA THR A 296 9.95 -1.11 -19.05
C THR A 296 11.40 -0.75 -19.37
N ARG A 297 11.65 -0.25 -20.59
CA ARG A 297 12.98 0.21 -21.03
C ARG A 297 13.31 1.52 -20.31
N HIS A 298 13.76 1.42 -19.07
CA HIS A 298 14.11 2.59 -18.28
C HIS A 298 15.34 3.30 -18.81
N ASP A 299 15.38 4.61 -18.55
CA ASP A 299 16.63 5.35 -18.54
C ASP A 299 17.39 5.03 -17.25
N LEU A 300 18.48 4.27 -17.37
CA LEU A 300 19.38 3.97 -16.27
C LEU A 300 19.97 5.21 -15.60
N ASP A 301 20.12 6.32 -16.33
CA ASP A 301 20.68 7.54 -15.76
C ASP A 301 19.76 8.12 -14.67
N THR A 302 18.44 7.93 -14.80
CA THR A 302 17.47 8.28 -13.77
C THR A 302 17.72 7.51 -12.48
N ILE A 303 17.80 6.17 -12.54
CA ILE A 303 17.97 5.36 -11.33
C ILE A 303 19.33 5.63 -10.68
N CYS A 304 20.37 5.84 -11.49
CA CYS A 304 21.69 6.20 -10.97
C CYS A 304 21.67 7.56 -10.26
N SER A 305 20.97 8.54 -10.84
CA SER A 305 20.78 9.86 -10.22
C SER A 305 19.98 9.77 -8.92
N PHE A 306 18.92 8.97 -8.91
CA PHE A 306 18.11 8.69 -7.73
C PHE A 306 18.94 8.07 -6.59
N LEU A 307 19.68 7.00 -6.89
CA LEU A 307 20.55 6.33 -5.93
C LEU A 307 21.60 7.28 -5.36
N SER A 308 22.18 8.13 -6.21
CA SER A 308 23.16 9.14 -5.79
C SER A 308 22.53 10.16 -4.84
N GLY A 309 21.31 10.63 -5.12
CA GLY A 309 20.58 11.60 -4.30
C GLY A 309 20.19 11.08 -2.90
N CYS A 310 20.08 9.76 -2.72
CA CYS A 310 19.73 9.12 -1.45
C CYS A 310 20.90 8.95 -0.46
N SER A 311 22.13 9.30 -0.85
CA SER A 311 23.37 8.98 -0.10
C SER A 311 23.67 9.87 1.12
N GLN A 312 22.88 10.93 1.35
CA GLN A 312 23.39 12.08 2.10
C GLN A 312 23.32 11.99 3.64
N ARG A 313 22.67 10.96 4.23
CA ARG A 313 22.54 10.91 5.71
C ARG A 313 22.57 9.51 6.32
N ILE A 314 21.64 8.63 5.97
CA ILE A 314 21.56 7.27 6.56
C ILE A 314 22.16 6.21 5.65
N GLY A 315 22.06 6.41 4.33
CA GLY A 315 22.43 5.40 3.34
C GLY A 315 21.43 4.25 3.25
N LEU A 316 21.48 3.53 2.14
CA LEU A 316 20.58 2.40 1.89
C LEU A 316 21.05 1.15 2.63
N LYS A 317 20.11 0.47 3.28
CA LYS A 317 20.29 -0.86 3.89
C LYS A 317 19.78 -1.98 3.00
N THR A 318 18.69 -1.74 2.27
CA THR A 318 18.10 -2.75 1.39
C THR A 318 17.87 -2.18 0.01
N PHE A 319 18.34 -2.90 -0.99
CA PHE A 319 18.07 -2.63 -2.40
C PHE A 319 17.52 -3.89 -3.06
N LEU A 320 16.27 -3.83 -3.50
CA LEU A 320 15.65 -4.87 -4.31
C LEU A 320 15.37 -4.32 -5.70
N VAL A 321 15.78 -5.04 -6.73
CA VAL A 321 15.38 -4.78 -8.11
C VAL A 321 14.70 -6.02 -8.71
N ASP A 322 13.56 -5.82 -9.35
CA ASP A 322 12.77 -6.83 -10.08
C ASP A 322 12.86 -6.51 -11.58
N CYS A 323 13.84 -7.09 -12.28
CA CYS A 323 14.10 -6.82 -13.70
C CYS A 323 13.34 -7.82 -14.57
N ARG A 324 12.13 -7.50 -15.02
CA ARG A 324 11.39 -8.43 -15.93
C ARG A 324 11.79 -8.26 -17.39
N SER A 325 12.38 -7.14 -17.74
CA SER A 325 13.03 -6.87 -19.01
C SER A 325 14.55 -6.81 -18.84
N ASP A 326 15.31 -7.16 -19.88
CA ASP A 326 16.76 -6.93 -19.90
C ASP A 326 17.05 -5.44 -19.68
N ILE A 327 17.74 -5.14 -18.59
CA ILE A 327 18.30 -3.82 -18.34
C ILE A 327 19.69 -3.83 -18.96
N SER A 328 19.82 -3.23 -20.14
CA SER A 328 21.15 -2.95 -20.71
C SER A 328 21.92 -2.09 -19.69
N ASP A 329 23.10 -2.54 -19.25
CA ASP A 329 23.99 -1.87 -18.29
C ASP A 329 23.58 -1.90 -16.80
N ILE A 330 22.99 -3.01 -16.32
CA ILE A 330 22.78 -3.22 -14.87
C ILE A 330 24.05 -3.00 -14.03
N ASP A 331 25.22 -3.26 -14.61
CA ASP A 331 26.52 -3.08 -13.95
C ASP A 331 26.81 -1.60 -13.63
N LYS A 332 26.30 -0.67 -14.44
CA LYS A 332 26.39 0.78 -14.16
C LYS A 332 25.55 1.16 -12.94
N MET A 333 24.34 0.60 -12.83
CA MET A 333 23.47 0.79 -11.67
C MET A 333 24.11 0.21 -10.40
N ILE A 334 24.70 -0.98 -10.49
CA ILE A 334 25.41 -1.62 -9.37
C ILE A 334 26.64 -0.78 -9.00
N SER A 335 27.43 -0.34 -9.96
CA SER A 335 28.60 0.52 -9.71
C SER A 335 28.20 1.80 -8.97
N THR A 336 27.09 2.42 -9.39
CA THR A 336 26.55 3.61 -8.72
C THR A 336 26.09 3.28 -7.29
N LEU A 337 25.33 2.20 -7.13
CA LEU A 337 24.88 1.71 -5.82
C LEU A 337 26.04 1.50 -4.85
N LEU A 338 27.13 0.85 -5.31
CA LEU A 338 28.33 0.60 -4.52
C LEU A 338 29.08 1.88 -4.18
N SER A 339 29.21 2.79 -5.15
CA SER A 339 29.90 4.07 -4.94
C SER A 339 29.19 4.97 -3.90
N CYS A 340 27.86 4.82 -3.76
CA CYS A 340 27.05 5.68 -2.91
C CYS A 340 26.67 5.04 -1.56
N HIS A 341 26.53 3.70 -1.49
CA HIS A 341 25.88 3.03 -0.35
C HIS A 341 26.62 1.77 0.13
N SER A 342 27.84 1.51 -0.33
CA SER A 342 28.57 0.28 0.02
C SER A 342 28.75 0.04 1.52
N GLU A 343 28.94 1.10 2.31
CA GLU A 343 29.16 0.98 3.75
C GLU A 343 27.89 0.58 4.52
N THR A 344 26.70 0.89 4.00
CA THR A 344 25.42 0.74 4.69
C THR A 344 24.58 -0.44 4.20
N LEU A 345 24.86 -0.96 3.00
CA LEU A 345 24.06 -2.01 2.38
C LEU A 345 24.17 -3.33 3.15
N GLU A 346 23.01 -3.87 3.55
CA GLU A 346 22.87 -5.13 4.27
C GLU A 346 22.20 -6.23 3.42
N ASP A 347 21.27 -5.86 2.53
CA ASP A 347 20.50 -6.80 1.71
C ASP A 347 20.38 -6.29 0.27
N ILE A 348 20.91 -7.06 -0.67
CA ILE A 348 20.80 -6.81 -2.11
C ILE A 348 20.06 -7.99 -2.73
N THR A 349 18.95 -7.71 -3.41
CA THR A 349 18.18 -8.72 -4.14
C THR A 349 17.97 -8.26 -5.58
N ILE A 350 18.47 -9.03 -6.54
CA ILE A 350 18.31 -8.81 -7.98
C ILE A 350 17.47 -9.97 -8.52
N LYS A 351 16.29 -9.68 -9.07
CA LYS A 351 15.40 -10.72 -9.63
C LYS A 351 15.23 -10.59 -11.13
N TYR A 352 15.01 -11.74 -11.76
CA TYR A 352 14.63 -11.94 -13.15
C TYR A 352 15.58 -11.34 -14.20
N HIS A 353 16.81 -11.00 -13.81
CA HIS A 353 17.85 -10.59 -14.76
C HIS A 353 18.39 -11.79 -15.54
N MET A 354 18.73 -11.62 -16.82
CA MET A 354 19.25 -12.73 -17.65
C MET A 354 20.70 -13.08 -17.32
N GLU A 355 21.59 -12.09 -17.22
CA GLU A 355 23.02 -12.31 -16.94
C GLU A 355 23.57 -11.16 -16.10
N LEU A 356 24.06 -11.45 -14.89
CA LEU A 356 24.79 -10.47 -14.08
C LEU A 356 26.28 -10.81 -14.17
N ASP A 357 27.13 -9.84 -14.48
CA ASP A 357 28.57 -10.09 -14.61
C ASP A 357 29.16 -10.56 -13.26
N GLY A 358 30.03 -11.55 -13.32
CA GLY A 358 30.79 -12.04 -12.17
C GLY A 358 31.65 -10.93 -11.56
N GLU A 359 32.12 -9.98 -12.36
CA GLU A 359 32.83 -8.79 -11.85
C GLU A 359 31.94 -7.90 -10.97
N ALA A 360 30.68 -7.70 -11.36
CA ALA A 360 29.72 -6.93 -10.56
C ALA A 360 29.39 -7.65 -9.24
N ILE A 361 29.22 -8.97 -9.27
CA ILE A 361 29.02 -9.78 -8.05
C ILE A 361 30.25 -9.68 -7.15
N ASN A 362 31.45 -9.84 -7.71
CA ASN A 362 32.69 -9.73 -6.94
C ASN A 362 32.81 -8.33 -6.32
N GLY A 363 32.53 -7.28 -7.09
CA GLY A 363 32.50 -5.90 -6.63
C GLY A 363 31.55 -5.68 -5.45
N ILE A 364 30.35 -6.27 -5.49
CA ILE A 364 29.41 -6.23 -4.35
C ILE A 364 30.03 -6.90 -3.12
N LEU A 365 30.54 -8.13 -3.26
CA LEU A 365 31.07 -8.92 -2.16
C LEU A 365 32.33 -8.30 -1.53
N THR A 366 33.17 -7.63 -2.32
CA THR A 366 34.40 -7.00 -1.83
C THR A 366 34.17 -5.61 -1.24
N THR A 367 33.17 -4.87 -1.75
CA THR A 367 32.96 -3.46 -1.36
C THR A 367 31.93 -3.31 -0.24
N CYS A 368 30.87 -4.13 -0.22
CA CYS A 368 29.82 -4.02 0.80
C CYS A 368 30.17 -4.76 2.10
N ARG A 369 30.89 -4.08 3.00
CA ARG A 369 31.32 -4.67 4.29
C ARG A 369 30.18 -5.06 5.22
N SER A 370 29.03 -4.39 5.12
CA SER A 370 27.85 -4.63 5.95
C SER A 370 26.89 -5.67 5.36
N LEU A 371 27.24 -6.26 4.22
CA LEU A 371 26.35 -7.15 3.47
C LEU A 371 26.08 -8.44 4.25
N LYS A 372 24.81 -8.67 4.57
CA LYS A 372 24.32 -9.89 5.22
C LYS A 372 23.70 -10.85 4.22
N ARG A 373 23.20 -10.33 3.10
CA ARG A 373 22.46 -11.11 2.12
C ARG A 373 22.64 -10.54 0.72
N LEU A 374 23.06 -11.42 -0.19
CA LEU A 374 22.99 -11.21 -1.64
C LEU A 374 22.12 -12.31 -2.23
N ARG A 375 21.09 -11.92 -3.00
CA ARG A 375 20.25 -12.85 -3.75
C ARG A 375 20.19 -12.42 -5.21
N VAL A 376 20.60 -13.32 -6.09
CA VAL A 376 20.43 -13.17 -7.53
C VAL A 376 19.48 -14.28 -7.98
N VAL A 377 18.28 -13.89 -8.42
CA VAL A 377 17.25 -14.81 -8.90
C VAL A 377 17.21 -14.69 -10.42
N PRO A 378 17.63 -15.71 -11.18
CA PRO A 378 17.64 -15.65 -12.65
C PRO A 378 16.21 -15.62 -13.21
N SER A 379 16.07 -15.10 -14.43
CA SER A 379 14.81 -15.18 -15.17
C SER A 379 14.51 -16.63 -15.57
N TYR A 380 13.26 -17.09 -15.40
CA TYR A 380 12.83 -18.44 -15.79
C TYR A 380 12.88 -18.68 -17.32
N HIS A 381 13.16 -17.64 -18.11
CA HIS A 381 13.22 -17.72 -19.56
C HIS A 381 14.63 -17.99 -20.11
N SER A 382 15.68 -18.02 -19.27
CA SER A 382 17.02 -18.43 -19.70
C SER A 382 17.28 -19.90 -19.40
N ASN A 383 17.19 -20.77 -20.42
CA ASN A 383 17.64 -22.16 -20.37
C ASN A 383 19.18 -22.30 -20.32
N SER A 384 19.90 -21.29 -19.84
CA SER A 384 21.37 -21.32 -19.75
C SER A 384 21.88 -20.36 -18.69
N ILE A 385 21.84 -20.77 -17.42
CA ILE A 385 22.73 -20.17 -16.41
C ILE A 385 24.13 -20.69 -16.71
N ARG A 386 24.89 -19.96 -17.53
CA ARG A 386 26.33 -20.21 -17.67
C ARG A 386 27.03 -19.46 -16.54
N PHE A 387 27.33 -20.17 -15.45
CA PHE A 387 28.35 -19.70 -14.54
C PHE A 387 29.68 -19.69 -15.30
N LYS A 388 30.21 -18.51 -15.65
CA LYS A 388 31.64 -18.39 -15.92
C LYS A 388 32.34 -18.64 -14.59
N THR A 389 32.76 -19.88 -14.39
CA THR A 389 33.65 -20.24 -13.29
C THR A 389 34.94 -19.43 -13.48
N LEU A 390 35.14 -18.38 -12.69
CA LEU A 390 36.43 -17.72 -12.58
C LEU A 390 37.39 -18.72 -11.94
N VAL A 391 38.24 -19.32 -12.76
CA VAL A 391 39.40 -20.08 -12.28
C VAL A 391 40.41 -19.04 -11.79
N PRO A 392 40.88 -19.08 -10.52
CA PRO A 392 41.92 -18.16 -10.08
C PRO A 392 43.23 -18.53 -10.81
N GLY A 393 43.70 -17.69 -11.74
CA GLY A 393 45.01 -17.85 -12.37
C GLY A 393 45.15 -17.59 -13.88
N GLU A 394 44.16 -16.99 -14.56
CA GLU A 394 44.31 -16.46 -15.93
C GLU A 394 43.82 -15.02 -16.03
#